data_AF-A0A661LC43-F1
#
_entry.id   AF-A0A661LC43-F1
#
_cell.length_a   1.000
_cell.length_b   1.000
_cell.length_c   1.000
_cell.angle_alpha   90.00
_cell.angle_beta   90.00
_cell.angle_gamma   90.00
#
_symmetry.space_group_name_H-M   'P 1'
#
loop_
_entity.id
_entity.type
_entity.pdbx_description
1 polymer ?
#
loop_
_entity_poly.entity_id
_entity_poly.type
_entity_poly.pdbx_seq_one_letter_code
_entity_poly.pdbx_strand_id
1 'polypeptide(L)'
;MGKIVAVCKSKEKGTKKGRVDAGFFRENYGLVGDAHADPQTHRQVSLLSVKSINKMQSLGVNVGYGDFAENITTEGIDLVCLPIGARLLVGDEVILEVTQIGKECHTGCAIFRQIGKCIMPKEGIFARVIQGGFIRAGDTIKAITRGRKDERGDEENSYPAGL
;
A
#
# COMPACT_ATOMS: atom_id res chain seq x y z
N MET A 1 12.97 8.51 -0.22
CA MET A 1 12.92 7.16 -0.86
C MET A 1 12.74 6.14 0.24
N GLY A 2 11.83 5.19 0.08
CA GLY A 2 11.57 4.12 1.04
C GLY A 2 11.85 2.74 0.45
N LYS A 3 11.50 1.70 1.20
CA LYS A 3 11.58 0.30 0.78
C LYS A 3 10.35 -0.51 1.17
N ILE A 4 10.11 -1.58 0.43
CA ILE A 4 9.14 -2.61 0.76
C ILE A 4 9.76 -3.56 1.79
N VAL A 5 9.09 -3.72 2.92
CA VAL A 5 9.54 -4.60 4.00
C VAL A 5 8.83 -5.96 3.93
N ALA A 6 7.59 -5.98 3.45
CA ALA A 6 6.88 -7.22 3.20
C ALA A 6 5.80 -7.07 2.13
N VAL A 7 5.54 -8.19 1.45
CA VAL A 7 4.37 -8.41 0.61
C VAL A 7 3.52 -9.50 1.25
N CYS A 8 2.24 -9.25 1.42
CA CYS A 8 1.32 -10.12 2.14
C CYS A 8 0.03 -10.36 1.33
N LYS A 9 -0.48 -11.59 1.37
CA LYS A 9 -1.79 -11.93 0.77
C LYS A 9 -2.60 -12.90 1.62
N SER A 10 -3.91 -12.94 1.39
CA SER A 10 -4.81 -13.94 1.98
C SER A 10 -5.71 -14.55 0.91
N LYS A 11 -6.07 -15.83 1.07
CA LYS A 11 -7.03 -16.50 0.16
C LYS A 11 -8.48 -16.12 0.45
N GLU A 12 -8.78 -15.69 1.68
CA GLU A 12 -10.13 -15.36 2.12
C GLU A 12 -10.19 -13.95 2.74
N LYS A 13 -11.33 -13.27 2.56
CA LYS A 13 -11.57 -11.96 3.19
C LYS A 13 -11.76 -12.14 4.70
N GLY A 14 -11.36 -11.14 5.48
CA GLY A 14 -11.50 -11.15 6.95
C GLY A 14 -10.46 -11.98 7.71
N THR A 15 -9.56 -12.68 7.01
CA THR A 15 -8.41 -13.37 7.60
C THR A 15 -7.15 -12.50 7.58
N LYS A 16 -6.17 -12.83 8.43
CA LYS A 16 -4.84 -12.21 8.40
C LYS A 16 -4.11 -12.60 7.11
N LYS A 17 -3.34 -11.68 6.54
CA LYS A 17 -2.53 -11.96 5.35
C LYS A 17 -1.20 -12.58 5.76
N GLY A 18 -0.78 -13.62 5.03
CA GLY A 18 0.53 -14.24 5.19
C GLY A 18 1.56 -13.60 4.27
N ARG A 19 2.82 -13.55 4.72
CA ARG A 19 3.94 -13.07 3.89
C ARG A 19 4.18 -13.99 2.69
N VAL A 20 4.63 -13.40 1.59
CA VAL A 20 5.11 -14.11 0.39
C VAL A 20 6.43 -13.51 -0.06
N ASP A 21 7.26 -14.32 -0.72
CA ASP A 21 8.58 -13.87 -1.21
C ASP A 21 8.43 -12.78 -2.28
N ALA A 22 7.44 -12.94 -3.16
CA ALA A 22 7.07 -11.96 -4.17
C ALA A 22 5.57 -12.05 -4.49
N GLY A 23 5.00 -10.95 -4.97
CA GLY A 23 3.63 -10.85 -5.44
C GLY A 23 3.56 -10.25 -6.84
N PHE A 24 2.73 -10.82 -7.71
CA PHE A 24 2.41 -10.22 -9.00
C PHE A 24 1.23 -9.27 -8.85
N PHE A 25 1.48 -7.98 -9.10
CA PHE A 25 0.47 -6.93 -9.07
C PHE A 25 -0.02 -6.72 -10.49
N ARG A 26 -1.28 -7.09 -10.75
CA ARG A 26 -1.86 -6.96 -12.08
C ARG A 26 -2.54 -5.60 -12.21
N GLU A 27 -2.29 -4.94 -13.33
CA GLU A 27 -2.91 -3.66 -13.69
C GLU A 27 -4.43 -3.73 -13.56
N ASN A 28 -5.01 -2.66 -13.01
CA ASN A 28 -6.44 -2.51 -12.77
C ASN A 28 -7.08 -3.70 -12.03
N TYR A 29 -6.32 -4.39 -11.18
CA TYR A 29 -6.81 -5.57 -10.46
C TYR A 29 -6.30 -5.66 -9.02
N GLY A 30 -4.99 -5.49 -8.80
CA GLY A 30 -4.36 -5.66 -7.49
C GLY A 30 -3.43 -6.88 -7.42
N LEU A 31 -3.17 -7.36 -6.21
CA LEU A 31 -2.28 -8.49 -5.97
C LEU A 31 -2.94 -9.83 -6.35
N VAL A 32 -2.37 -10.54 -7.34
CA VAL A 32 -2.93 -11.81 -7.80
C VAL A 32 -2.91 -12.88 -6.70
N GLY A 33 -4.06 -13.53 -6.51
CA GLY A 33 -4.29 -14.51 -5.46
C GLY A 33 -4.60 -13.92 -4.09
N ASP A 34 -4.80 -12.60 -4.00
CA ASP A 34 -5.33 -11.96 -2.81
C ASP A 34 -6.87 -11.85 -2.84
N ALA A 35 -7.51 -12.12 -1.71
CA ALA A 35 -8.96 -12.10 -1.58
C ALA A 35 -9.60 -10.71 -1.79
N HIS A 36 -8.81 -9.63 -1.72
CA HIS A 36 -9.30 -8.26 -1.90
C HIS A 36 -9.01 -7.70 -3.30
N ALA A 37 -8.29 -8.43 -4.16
CA ALA A 37 -8.02 -8.01 -5.52
C ALA A 37 -9.29 -8.13 -6.38
N ASP A 38 -9.73 -7.00 -6.94
CA ASP A 38 -10.98 -6.88 -7.67
C ASP A 38 -10.88 -5.67 -8.63
N PRO A 39 -11.15 -5.83 -9.93
CA PRO A 39 -11.04 -4.72 -10.88
C PRO A 39 -12.10 -3.64 -10.68
N GLN A 40 -13.19 -3.94 -9.99
CA GLN A 40 -14.31 -3.01 -9.76
C GLN A 40 -14.09 -2.10 -8.55
N THR A 41 -13.08 -2.38 -7.71
CA THR A 41 -12.79 -1.54 -6.55
C THR A 41 -11.61 -0.60 -6.82
N HIS A 42 -11.69 0.61 -6.26
CA HIS A 42 -10.55 1.54 -6.20
C HIS A 42 -9.51 1.13 -5.15
N ARG A 43 -9.80 0.13 -4.30
CA ARG A 43 -8.95 -0.33 -3.19
C ARG A 43 -8.24 -1.65 -3.52
N GLN A 44 -7.58 -1.68 -4.67
CA GLN A 44 -6.97 -2.89 -5.24
C GLN A 44 -5.76 -3.37 -4.42
N VAL A 45 -5.03 -2.43 -3.82
CA VAL A 45 -3.83 -2.69 -3.01
C VAL A 45 -3.91 -1.87 -1.74
N SER A 46 -3.63 -2.49 -0.59
CA SER A 46 -3.48 -1.81 0.69
C SER A 46 -2.01 -1.67 1.09
N LEU A 47 -1.63 -0.51 1.62
CA LEU A 47 -0.30 -0.22 2.13
C LEU A 47 -0.36 0.25 3.58
N LEU A 48 0.65 -0.10 4.37
CA LEU A 48 0.83 0.39 5.74
C LEU A 48 2.32 0.59 6.04
N SER A 49 2.66 1.57 6.88
CA SER A 49 4.05 1.80 7.27
C SER A 49 4.47 0.92 8.45
N VAL A 50 5.75 0.53 8.51
CA VAL A 50 6.35 -0.10 9.70
C VAL A 50 6.16 0.77 10.94
N LYS A 51 6.24 2.10 10.79
CA LYS A 51 6.01 3.06 11.89
C LYS A 51 4.60 2.87 12.49
N SER A 52 3.58 2.66 11.66
CA SER A 52 2.20 2.42 12.09
C SER A 52 2.05 1.09 12.83
N ILE A 53 2.76 0.05 12.39
CA ILE A 53 2.76 -1.27 13.04
C ILE A 53 3.47 -1.18 14.40
N ASN A 54 4.64 -0.53 14.46
CA ASN A 54 5.41 -0.33 15.69
C ASN A 54 4.61 0.47 16.73
N LYS A 55 3.83 1.48 16.33
CA LYS A 55 2.91 2.17 17.24
C LYS A 55 1.95 1.20 17.92
N MET A 56 1.35 0.27 17.17
CA MET A 56 0.42 -0.71 17.74
C MET A 56 1.14 -1.71 18.66
N GLN A 57 2.34 -2.16 18.28
CA GLN A 57 3.17 -3.02 19.13
C GLN A 57 3.57 -2.33 20.44
N SER A 58 3.90 -1.04 20.42
CA SER A 58 4.21 -0.26 21.63
C SER A 58 3.04 -0.13 22.60
N LEU A 59 1.81 -0.30 22.10
CA LEU A 59 0.59 -0.36 22.92
C LEU A 59 0.31 -1.77 23.45
N GLY A 60 1.27 -2.70 23.34
CA GLY A 60 1.15 -4.08 23.82
C GLY A 60 0.40 -5.02 22.89
N VAL A 61 0.11 -4.60 21.65
CA VAL A 61 -0.61 -5.43 20.70
C VAL A 61 0.34 -6.38 19.98
N ASN A 62 0.09 -7.69 20.06
CA ASN A 62 0.86 -8.70 19.32
C ASN A 62 0.44 -8.74 17.84
N VAL A 63 1.05 -7.90 17.01
CA VAL A 63 0.79 -7.77 15.57
C VAL A 63 2.07 -7.80 14.74
N GLY A 64 1.98 -8.40 13.55
CA GLY A 64 3.03 -8.42 12.53
C GLY A 64 2.59 -7.81 11.20
N TYR A 65 3.41 -8.01 10.17
CA TYR A 65 3.11 -7.58 8.79
C TYR A 65 2.01 -8.47 8.20
N GLY A 66 1.01 -7.86 7.57
CA GLY A 66 -0.19 -8.49 7.02
C GLY A 66 -1.35 -8.62 8.01
N ASP A 67 -1.10 -8.42 9.31
CA ASP A 67 -2.13 -8.56 10.34
C ASP A 67 -3.22 -7.48 10.24
N PHE A 68 -2.86 -6.31 9.73
CA PHE A 68 -3.82 -5.23 9.47
C PHE A 68 -4.52 -5.37 8.11
N ALA A 69 -4.33 -6.51 7.44
CA ALA A 69 -4.79 -6.79 6.08
C ALA A 69 -4.19 -5.85 5.02
N GLU A 70 -2.98 -5.33 5.26
CA GLU A 70 -2.16 -4.65 4.28
C GLU A 70 -1.51 -5.64 3.31
N ASN A 71 -1.48 -5.30 2.02
CA ASN A 71 -0.72 -6.08 1.03
C ASN A 71 0.76 -5.73 1.05
N ILE A 72 1.09 -4.48 1.35
CA ILE A 72 2.46 -3.98 1.29
C ILE A 72 2.77 -3.26 2.61
N THR A 73 3.85 -3.67 3.26
CA THR A 73 4.43 -2.94 4.38
C THR A 73 5.64 -2.13 3.91
N THR A 74 5.70 -0.84 4.23
CA THR A 74 6.76 0.07 3.79
C THR A 74 7.58 0.65 4.94
N GLU A 75 8.82 1.03 4.67
CA GLU A 75 9.68 1.79 5.58
C GLU A 75 10.34 2.95 4.84
N GLY A 76 10.59 4.07 5.53
CA GLY A 76 11.32 5.21 4.97
C GLY A 76 10.54 6.11 4.00
N ILE A 77 9.21 5.92 3.89
CA ILE A 77 8.30 6.77 3.13
C ILE A 77 7.10 7.15 4.00
N ASP A 78 6.73 8.44 4.00
CA ASP A 78 5.55 8.91 4.70
C ASP A 78 4.30 8.77 3.81
N LEU A 79 3.68 7.60 3.92
CA LEU A 79 2.52 7.25 3.10
C LEU A 79 1.28 8.13 3.39
N VAL A 80 1.11 8.60 4.63
CA VAL A 80 -0.12 9.30 5.06
C VAL A 80 -0.13 10.75 4.58
N CYS A 81 1.05 11.32 4.33
CA CYS A 81 1.21 12.67 3.78
C CYS A 81 1.06 12.73 2.26
N LEU A 82 0.89 11.59 1.57
CA LEU A 82 0.70 11.57 0.12
C LEU A 82 -0.74 11.95 -0.25
N PRO A 83 -0.96 12.88 -1.19
CA PRO A 83 -2.30 13.22 -1.62
C PRO A 83 -2.93 12.08 -2.44
N ILE A 84 -4.27 12.02 -2.45
CA ILE A 84 -5.01 11.17 -3.39
C ILE A 84 -4.60 11.56 -4.83
N GLY A 85 -4.33 10.55 -5.67
CA GLY A 85 -3.80 10.72 -7.02
C GLY A 85 -2.28 10.73 -7.12
N ALA A 86 -1.55 10.75 -5.99
CA ALA A 86 -0.10 10.57 -5.98
C ALA A 86 0.27 9.19 -6.56
N ARG A 87 1.37 9.14 -7.32
CA ARG A 87 1.90 7.90 -7.88
C ARG A 87 3.15 7.46 -7.14
N LEU A 88 3.26 6.16 -6.96
CA LEU A 88 4.37 5.48 -6.32
C LEU A 88 4.99 4.54 -7.34
N LEU A 89 6.28 4.73 -7.64
CA LEU A 89 7.07 3.71 -8.33
C LEU A 89 7.58 2.72 -7.28
N VAL A 90 7.32 1.44 -7.49
CA VAL A 90 7.76 0.33 -6.65
C VAL A 90 8.59 -0.63 -7.49
N GLY A 91 9.77 -0.98 -6.99
CA GLY A 91 10.78 -1.69 -7.78
C GLY A 91 11.13 -0.88 -9.03
N ASP A 92 11.27 -1.58 -10.15
CA ASP A 92 11.69 -0.97 -11.42
C ASP A 92 10.52 -0.53 -12.30
N GLU A 93 9.33 -1.12 -12.13
CA GLU A 93 8.24 -1.03 -13.11
C GLU A 93 6.83 -0.82 -12.53
N VAL A 94 6.58 -1.18 -11.26
CA VAL A 94 5.21 -1.16 -10.74
C VAL A 94 4.81 0.25 -10.35
N ILE A 95 3.73 0.75 -10.94
CA ILE A 95 3.18 2.06 -10.62
C ILE A 95 1.87 1.86 -9.86
N LEU A 96 1.83 2.35 -8.62
CA LEU A 96 0.63 2.41 -7.80
C LEU A 96 0.14 3.86 -7.74
N GLU A 97 -1.18 4.06 -7.75
CA GLU A 97 -1.77 5.39 -7.56
C GLU A 97 -2.64 5.39 -6.30
N VAL A 98 -2.38 6.33 -5.39
CA VAL A 98 -3.14 6.49 -4.15
C VAL A 98 -4.58 6.85 -4.48
N THR A 99 -5.52 6.03 -4.02
CA THR A 99 -6.96 6.24 -4.23
C THR A 99 -7.68 6.66 -2.96
N GLN A 100 -7.14 6.31 -1.80
CA GLN A 100 -7.77 6.60 -0.52
C GLN A 100 -6.76 6.57 0.64
N ILE A 101 -6.97 7.46 1.62
CA ILE A 101 -6.23 7.52 2.89
C ILE A 101 -7.21 7.20 4.01
N GLY A 102 -6.86 6.24 4.86
CA GLY A 102 -7.75 5.74 5.90
C GLY A 102 -9.00 5.04 5.34
N LYS A 103 -9.82 4.48 6.22
CA LYS A 103 -11.18 4.01 5.89
C LYS A 103 -12.02 3.82 7.14
N GLU A 104 -13.31 4.10 7.05
CA GLU A 104 -14.22 3.61 8.09
C GLU A 104 -14.25 2.07 8.09
N CYS A 105 -14.23 1.49 9.29
CA CYS A 105 -14.23 0.04 9.46
C CYS A 105 -15.65 -0.42 9.78
N HIS A 106 -16.42 -0.81 8.77
CA HIS A 106 -17.82 -1.21 8.98
C HIS A 106 -17.98 -2.65 9.49
N THR A 107 -17.10 -3.58 9.07
CA THR A 107 -17.28 -5.03 9.34
C THR A 107 -16.25 -5.62 10.32
N GLY A 108 -15.30 -4.80 10.79
CA GLY A 108 -14.18 -5.19 11.67
C GLY A 108 -13.25 -6.23 11.05
N CYS A 109 -11.97 -5.89 10.80
CA CYS A 109 -10.97 -6.89 10.43
C CYS A 109 -10.63 -7.81 11.63
N ALA A 110 -9.89 -8.89 11.40
CA ALA A 110 -9.47 -9.83 12.45
C ALA A 110 -8.87 -9.11 13.69
N ILE A 111 -8.02 -8.11 13.47
CA ILE A 111 -7.44 -7.30 14.56
C ILE A 111 -8.49 -6.47 15.29
N PHE A 112 -9.38 -5.78 14.58
CA PHE A 112 -10.45 -5.03 15.24
C PHE A 112 -11.32 -5.93 16.12
N ARG A 113 -11.62 -7.15 15.67
CA ARG A 113 -12.36 -8.14 16.46
C ARG A 113 -11.59 -8.64 17.68
N GLN A 114 -10.27 -8.72 17.58
CA GLN A 114 -9.39 -9.18 18.66
C GLN A 114 -9.17 -8.13 19.75
N ILE A 115 -8.98 -6.85 19.38
CA ILE A 115 -8.52 -5.80 20.32
C ILE A 115 -9.37 -4.53 20.34
N GLY A 116 -10.45 -4.46 19.54
CA GLY A 116 -11.33 -3.29 19.46
C GLY A 116 -10.74 -2.05 18.77
N LYS A 117 -9.49 -2.13 18.25
CA LYS A 117 -8.77 -0.99 17.66
C LYS A 117 -8.00 -1.42 16.42
N CYS A 118 -8.12 -0.67 15.33
CA CYS A 118 -7.38 -0.90 14.09
C CYS A 118 -6.71 0.40 13.64
N ILE A 119 -5.48 0.31 13.11
CA ILE A 119 -4.72 1.47 12.62
C ILE A 119 -5.10 1.85 11.17
N MET A 120 -5.62 0.89 10.39
CA MET A 120 -5.99 1.09 8.98
C MET A 120 -6.98 2.24 8.76
N PRO A 121 -7.98 2.48 9.63
CA PRO A 121 -8.86 3.62 9.48
C PRO A 121 -8.18 4.97 9.47
N LYS A 122 -7.02 5.09 10.12
CA LYS A 122 -6.29 6.36 10.29
C LYS A 122 -5.07 6.46 9.39
N GLU A 123 -4.32 5.38 9.24
CA GLU A 123 -2.98 5.41 8.62
C GLU A 123 -2.84 4.43 7.44
N GLY A 124 -3.85 3.60 7.16
CA GLY A 124 -3.82 2.69 6.03
C GLY A 124 -4.04 3.44 4.72
N ILE A 125 -3.27 3.12 3.68
CA ILE A 125 -3.42 3.70 2.35
C ILE A 125 -3.98 2.64 1.40
N PHE A 126 -4.84 3.06 0.49
CA PHE A 126 -5.29 2.23 -0.62
C PHE A 126 -4.85 2.82 -1.93
N ALA A 127 -4.51 1.94 -2.87
CA ALA A 127 -4.05 2.29 -4.18
C ALA A 127 -4.66 1.38 -5.25
N ARG A 128 -4.63 1.86 -6.49
CA ARG A 128 -4.86 1.07 -7.69
C ARG A 128 -3.54 0.79 -8.42
N VAL A 129 -3.48 -0.33 -9.13
CA VAL A 129 -2.31 -0.69 -9.94
C VAL A 129 -2.46 -0.04 -11.32
N ILE A 130 -1.60 0.94 -11.61
CA ILE A 130 -1.56 1.65 -12.89
C ILE A 130 -0.69 0.91 -13.90
N GLN A 131 0.43 0.34 -13.43
CA GLN A 131 1.31 -0.50 -14.22
C GLN A 131 1.65 -1.72 -13.39
N GLY A 132 1.42 -2.91 -13.95
CA GLY A 132 1.65 -4.18 -13.26
C GLY A 132 3.10 -4.65 -13.29
N GLY A 133 3.41 -5.64 -12.46
CA GLY A 133 4.74 -6.20 -12.32
C GLY A 133 4.92 -6.96 -11.00
N PHE A 134 6.14 -7.42 -10.74
CA PHE A 134 6.46 -8.10 -9.49
C PHE A 134 6.95 -7.13 -8.42
N ILE A 135 6.44 -7.29 -7.20
CA ILE A 135 6.98 -6.64 -6.00
C ILE A 135 7.44 -7.72 -5.03
N ARG A 136 8.61 -7.52 -4.43
CA ARG A 136 9.19 -8.35 -3.36
C ARG A 136 9.66 -7.50 -2.19
N ALA A 137 9.90 -8.14 -1.05
CA ALA A 137 10.59 -7.47 0.05
C ALA A 137 12.01 -7.03 -0.40
N GLY A 138 12.40 -5.82 0.00
CA GLY A 138 13.67 -5.19 -0.40
C GLY A 138 13.53 -4.18 -1.54
N ASP A 139 12.46 -4.24 -2.35
CA ASP A 139 12.26 -3.30 -3.46
C ASP A 139 12.15 -1.86 -2.97
N THR A 140 12.68 -0.91 -3.75
CA THR A 140 12.53 0.51 -3.45
C THR A 140 11.11 0.99 -3.70
N ILE A 141 10.66 1.99 -2.93
CA ILE A 141 9.42 2.71 -3.20
C ILE A 141 9.67 4.22 -3.14
N LYS A 142 9.18 4.97 -4.14
CA LYS A 142 9.29 6.42 -4.16
C LYS A 142 8.05 7.05 -4.79
N ALA A 143 7.66 8.22 -4.28
CA ALA A 143 6.69 9.05 -4.96
C ALA A 143 7.29 9.59 -6.25
N ILE A 144 6.50 9.61 -7.32
CA ILE A 144 6.89 10.13 -8.63
C ILE A 144 5.89 11.20 -9.08
N THR A 145 6.40 12.16 -9.86
CA THR A 145 5.58 13.11 -10.63
C THR A 145 4.70 12.34 -11.60
N ARG A 146 3.43 12.76 -11.75
CA ARG A 146 2.72 12.44 -12.98
C ARG A 146 3.45 13.20 -14.08
N GLY A 147 4.08 12.51 -15.02
CA GLY A 147 4.55 13.15 -16.24
C GLY A 147 3.41 13.98 -16.80
N ARG A 148 3.62 15.30 -16.91
CA ARG A 148 2.69 16.16 -17.61
C ARG A 148 2.75 15.66 -19.04
N LYS A 149 1.69 15.03 -19.56
CA LYS A 149 1.51 15.02 -21.01
C LYS A 149 1.22 16.46 -21.36
N ASP A 150 2.27 17.21 -21.67
CA ASP A 150 2.12 18.38 -22.47
C ASP A 150 1.52 17.93 -23.82
N GLU A 151 0.75 18.80 -24.46
CA GLU A 151 0.25 18.53 -25.82
C GLU A 151 1.38 18.64 -26.87
N ARG A 152 2.65 18.53 -26.45
CA ARG A 152 3.87 18.80 -27.23
C ARG A 152 5.01 17.79 -27.05
N GLY A 153 4.94 16.85 -26.11
CA GLY A 153 5.84 15.69 -26.04
C GLY A 153 7.15 15.86 -25.25
N ASP A 154 7.33 16.88 -24.42
CA ASP A 154 8.56 17.10 -23.66
C ASP A 154 8.38 16.87 -22.13
N GLU A 155 9.18 15.95 -21.57
CA GLU A 155 9.21 15.63 -20.13
C GLU A 155 9.94 16.71 -19.32
N GLU A 156 9.21 17.54 -18.61
CA GLU A 156 9.78 18.45 -17.61
C GLU A 156 9.58 17.88 -16.18
N ASN A 157 10.67 17.40 -15.59
CA ASN A 157 10.68 16.81 -14.26
C ASN A 157 11.02 17.88 -13.21
N SER A 158 10.06 18.32 -12.41
CA SER A 158 10.35 19.07 -11.19
C SER A 158 9.33 18.84 -10.08
N TYR A 159 9.83 18.54 -8.88
CA TYR A 159 9.27 19.07 -7.64
C TYR A 159 10.42 19.71 -6.84
N PRO A 160 10.16 20.82 -6.14
CA PRO A 160 11.18 21.50 -5.35
C PRO A 160 11.53 20.70 -4.09
N ALA A 161 12.79 20.84 -3.66
CA ALA A 161 13.28 20.36 -2.38
C ALA A 161 12.56 21.07 -1.23
N GLY A 162 12.11 20.31 -0.24
CA GLY A 162 11.55 20.82 1.00
C GLY A 162 11.41 19.72 2.04
N LEU A 163 12.48 19.52 2.81
CA LEU A 163 12.47 18.93 4.15
C LEU A 163 11.87 19.93 5.14
#